data_AF-Q54VK2-F1
#
_entry.id   AF-Q54VK2-F1
#
_cell.length_a   1.000
_cell.length_b   1.000
_cell.length_c   1.000
_cell.angle_alpha   90.00
_cell.angle_beta   90.00
_cell.angle_gamma   90.00
#
_symmetry.space_group_name_H-M   'P 1'
#
loop_
_entity.id
_entity.type
_entity.pdbx_description
1 polymer ?
#
loop_
_entity_poly.entity_id
_entity_poly.type
_entity_poly.pdbx_seq_one_letter_code
_entity_poly.pdbx_strand_id
1 'polypeptide(L)'
;MNSFKSITSLASGLSQSIFKRGFFVRGRNTMEIKDPNAPTTYPIKHLYCFDRKVKGKAGAKLVRYNDFVPATITGGGLPLKNISIEWGRINGLISSKKFYKERKFLLNIDDKEKIIGKLSHAQLHPITERAMFIKFCRSAEDPETFKSEELPHLTRERNRIEKFQAGRVIRRAKVDLQKIDLSFKPAIKKSDLLKDRLE
;
A
#
# COMPACT_ATOMS: atom_id res chain seq x y z
N MET A 1 29.03 28.06 10.06
CA MET A 1 28.52 28.90 8.96
C MET A 1 27.86 28.00 7.91
N ASN A 2 26.58 28.30 7.65
CA ASN A 2 25.71 27.94 6.53
C ASN A 2 25.48 26.46 6.16
N SER A 3 24.47 25.91 6.84
CA SER A 3 23.64 24.78 6.43
C SER A 3 22.71 25.14 5.25
N PHE A 4 22.68 24.32 4.20
CA PHE A 4 21.58 24.31 3.22
C PHE A 4 20.83 22.97 3.31
N LYS A 5 19.67 22.98 3.97
CA LYS A 5 18.62 21.95 3.89
C LYS A 5 17.52 22.47 2.97
N SER A 6 17.26 21.78 1.85
CA SER A 6 15.97 21.80 1.15
C SER A 6 15.65 20.32 0.88
N ILE A 7 14.65 19.67 1.46
CA ILE A 7 13.20 19.90 1.53
C ILE A 7 12.59 20.13 0.14
N THR A 8 12.43 19.03 -0.59
CA THR A 8 11.36 18.86 -1.57
C THR A 8 10.73 17.48 -1.35
N SER A 9 9.93 17.35 -0.30
CA SER A 9 8.91 16.31 -0.20
C SER A 9 7.65 16.82 -0.91
N LEU A 10 7.29 16.20 -2.04
CA LEU A 10 6.02 16.44 -2.71
C LEU A 10 4.88 15.92 -1.82
N ALA A 11 4.24 16.84 -1.10
CA ALA A 11 2.90 16.69 -0.56
C ALA A 11 1.98 17.57 -1.40
N SER A 12 1.53 17.08 -2.56
CA SER A 12 0.50 17.74 -3.36
C SER A 12 -0.89 17.32 -2.86
N GLY A 13 -1.25 17.82 -1.68
CA GLY A 13 -2.64 17.97 -1.28
C GLY A 13 -3.03 19.43 -1.48
N LEU A 14 -3.67 19.76 -2.61
CA LEU A 14 -4.39 21.02 -2.89
C LEU A 14 -4.93 20.96 -4.33
N SER A 15 -6.17 20.50 -4.53
CA SER A 15 -7.01 21.06 -5.60
C SER A 15 -8.15 21.82 -4.92
N GLN A 16 -7.84 23.09 -4.72
CA GLN A 16 -8.71 24.24 -4.60
C GLN A 16 -10.19 23.97 -4.89
N SER A 17 -10.97 24.26 -3.86
CA SER A 17 -12.40 24.54 -3.88
C SER A 17 -12.77 25.51 -5.01
N ILE A 18 -13.37 24.99 -6.07
CA ILE A 18 -14.22 25.79 -6.96
C ILE A 18 -15.62 25.69 -6.38
N PHE A 19 -15.96 26.66 -5.53
CA PHE A 19 -17.33 26.92 -5.08
C PHE A 19 -18.19 27.29 -6.30
N LYS A 20 -18.80 26.29 -6.94
CA LYS A 20 -20.01 26.54 -7.74
C LYS A 20 -21.17 26.64 -6.78
N ARG A 21 -21.74 27.86 -6.68
CA ARG A 21 -22.99 28.18 -6.00
C ARG A 21 -24.06 27.13 -6.33
N GLY A 22 -24.35 26.28 -5.35
CA GLY A 22 -25.44 25.33 -5.34
C GLY A 22 -25.80 25.09 -3.87
N PHE A 23 -27.07 25.28 -3.53
CA PHE A 23 -27.60 25.26 -2.17
C PHE A 23 -27.12 24.05 -1.36
N PHE A 24 -26.19 24.24 -0.42
CA PHE A 24 -25.90 23.24 0.61
C PHE A 24 -26.92 23.39 1.74
N VAL A 25 -28.07 22.73 1.56
CA VAL A 25 -28.93 22.34 2.68
C VAL A 25 -28.10 21.41 3.55
N ARG A 26 -27.95 21.79 4.82
CA ARG A 26 -27.14 21.11 5.84
C ARG A 26 -27.85 19.83 6.29
N GLY A 27 -27.92 18.83 5.41
CA GLY A 27 -28.44 17.49 5.72
C GLY A 27 -27.40 16.67 6.46
N ARG A 28 -27.51 16.57 7.78
CA ARG A 28 -26.91 15.45 8.52
C ARG A 28 -27.57 14.19 7.98
N ASN A 29 -26.84 13.32 7.28
CA ASN A 29 -27.27 12.03 6.70
C ASN A 29 -27.73 12.02 5.22
N THR A 30 -27.02 12.66 4.28
CA THR A 30 -27.05 12.17 2.90
C THR A 30 -26.11 10.96 2.80
N MET A 31 -26.67 9.75 2.69
CA MET A 31 -25.88 8.58 2.31
C MET A 31 -25.25 8.84 0.93
N GLU A 32 -23.92 8.77 0.82
CA GLU A 32 -23.27 8.75 -0.49
C GLU A 32 -23.82 7.56 -1.28
N ILE A 33 -24.56 7.83 -2.36
CA ILE A 33 -25.00 6.78 -3.28
C ILE A 33 -23.75 6.31 -4.04
N LYS A 34 -23.12 5.25 -3.52
CA LYS A 34 -22.04 4.56 -4.23
C LYS A 34 -22.66 3.78 -5.38
N ASP A 35 -22.18 4.01 -6.59
CA ASP A 35 -22.57 3.21 -7.76
C ASP A 35 -22.23 1.73 -7.50
N PRO A 36 -23.23 0.82 -7.46
CA PRO A 36 -22.99 -0.59 -7.19
C PRO A 36 -22.15 -1.28 -8.28
N ASN A 37 -22.05 -0.68 -9.47
CA ASN A 37 -21.34 -1.24 -10.61
C ASN A 37 -19.91 -0.68 -10.76
N ALA A 38 -19.45 0.17 -9.84
CA ALA A 38 -18.09 0.67 -9.89
C ALA A 38 -17.09 -0.50 -9.77
N PRO A 39 -16.07 -0.57 -10.65
CA PRO A 39 -15.10 -1.66 -10.58
C PRO A 39 -14.36 -1.60 -9.24
N THR A 40 -14.36 -2.71 -8.51
CA THR A 40 -13.68 -2.83 -7.21
C THR A 40 -12.22 -3.24 -7.35
N THR A 41 -11.86 -3.84 -8.48
CA THR A 41 -10.54 -4.36 -8.79
C THR A 41 -10.04 -3.83 -10.12
N TYR A 42 -8.72 -3.91 -10.33
CA TYR A 42 -8.12 -3.69 -11.64
C TYR A 42 -7.37 -4.93 -12.12
N PRO A 43 -7.35 -5.18 -13.44
CA PRO A 43 -6.49 -6.20 -14.02
C PRO A 43 -5.02 -5.81 -13.84
N ILE A 44 -4.19 -6.79 -13.51
CA ILE A 44 -2.75 -6.57 -13.38
C ILE A 44 -2.16 -6.35 -14.76
N LYS A 45 -1.28 -5.36 -14.86
CA LYS A 45 -0.56 -5.09 -16.10
C LYS A 45 0.78 -5.80 -16.10
N HIS A 46 1.09 -6.41 -17.23
CA HIS A 46 2.36 -7.06 -17.50
C HIS A 46 3.37 -6.02 -17.97
N LEU A 47 4.55 -6.02 -17.36
CA LEU A 47 5.70 -5.23 -17.78
C LEU A 47 6.81 -6.20 -18.15
N TYR A 48 7.25 -6.14 -19.40
CA TYR A 48 8.45 -6.88 -19.79
C TYR A 48 9.67 -6.04 -19.45
N CYS A 49 10.63 -6.72 -18.86
CA CYS A 49 11.82 -6.19 -18.26
C CYS A 49 13.01 -6.96 -18.84
N PHE A 50 14.11 -6.25 -19.07
CA PHE A 50 15.36 -6.86 -19.51
C PHE A 50 16.39 -6.80 -18.39
N ASP A 51 17.18 -7.85 -18.18
CA ASP A 51 18.24 -7.82 -17.17
C ASP A 51 19.38 -6.88 -17.60
N ARG A 52 19.81 -6.01 -16.68
CA ARG A 52 20.77 -4.95 -16.99
C ARG A 52 22.15 -5.32 -16.46
N LYS A 53 23.07 -5.62 -17.38
CA LYS A 53 24.48 -5.89 -17.07
C LYS A 53 25.24 -4.64 -16.61
N VAL A 54 25.09 -3.51 -17.29
CA VAL A 54 25.84 -2.27 -17.00
C VAL A 54 25.16 -1.45 -15.89
N LYS A 55 25.88 -1.28 -14.77
CA LYS A 55 25.41 -0.55 -13.59
C LYS A 55 26.03 0.87 -13.53
N GLY A 56 25.50 1.73 -12.66
CA GLY A 56 26.01 3.08 -12.43
C GLY A 56 25.42 4.17 -13.33
N LYS A 57 25.95 5.39 -13.19
CA LYS A 57 25.43 6.62 -13.84
C LYS A 57 25.52 6.56 -15.36
N ALA A 58 26.67 6.11 -15.89
CA ALA A 58 26.89 5.99 -17.33
C ALA A 58 25.95 4.95 -17.95
N GLY A 59 25.85 3.75 -17.36
CA GLY A 59 24.92 2.71 -17.81
C GLY A 59 23.46 3.19 -17.75
N ALA A 60 23.06 3.89 -16.69
CA ALA A 60 21.72 4.47 -16.60
C ALA A 60 21.45 5.54 -17.68
N LYS A 61 22.45 6.34 -18.05
CA LYS A 61 22.33 7.32 -19.14
C LYS A 61 22.18 6.62 -20.49
N LEU A 62 22.97 5.59 -20.76
CA LEU A 62 22.90 4.79 -21.99
C LEU A 62 21.53 4.11 -22.15
N VAL A 63 21.02 3.48 -21.08
CA VAL A 63 19.68 2.87 -21.06
C VAL A 63 18.60 3.89 -21.42
N ARG A 64 18.67 5.10 -20.85
CA ARG A 64 17.72 6.18 -21.18
C ARG A 64 17.87 6.72 -22.59
N TYR A 65 19.08 6.75 -23.13
CA TYR A 65 19.31 7.15 -24.52
C TYR A 65 18.62 6.19 -25.49
N ASN A 66 18.60 4.89 -25.17
CA ASN A 66 17.95 3.85 -25.98
C ASN A 66 16.44 3.67 -25.67
N ASP A 67 15.78 4.67 -25.10
CA ASP A 67 14.36 4.60 -24.74
C ASP A 67 13.94 3.50 -23.75
N PHE A 68 14.85 3.15 -22.85
CA PHE A 68 14.57 2.34 -21.67
C PHE A 68 14.67 3.16 -20.38
N VAL A 69 14.03 2.65 -19.33
CA VAL A 69 14.07 3.20 -17.98
C VAL A 69 14.84 2.22 -17.09
N PRO A 70 15.93 2.64 -16.44
CA PRO A 70 16.61 1.79 -15.49
C PRO A 70 15.74 1.58 -14.25
N ALA A 71 15.63 0.34 -13.80
CA ALA A 71 14.84 -0.03 -12.64
C ALA A 71 15.53 -1.07 -11.76
N THR A 72 15.08 -1.20 -10.51
CA THR A 72 15.55 -2.24 -9.60
C THR A 72 14.41 -2.98 -8.94
N ILE A 73 14.65 -4.25 -8.63
CA ILE A 73 13.75 -5.11 -7.85
C ILE A 73 14.47 -5.46 -6.55
N THR A 74 13.80 -5.23 -5.42
CA THR A 74 14.33 -5.48 -4.07
C THR A 74 13.28 -6.17 -3.19
N GLY A 75 13.69 -6.81 -2.09
CA GLY A 75 12.77 -7.46 -1.14
C GLY A 75 12.72 -8.98 -1.26
N GLY A 76 12.00 -9.61 -0.32
CA GLY A 76 11.84 -11.07 -0.25
C GLY A 76 13.09 -11.84 0.18
N GLY A 77 14.07 -11.19 0.83
CA GLY A 77 15.35 -11.83 1.22
C GLY A 77 16.31 -12.10 0.06
N LEU A 78 15.88 -11.87 -1.18
CA LEU A 78 16.67 -12.10 -2.39
C LEU A 78 17.53 -10.87 -2.75
N PRO A 79 18.65 -11.08 -3.47
CA PRO A 79 19.52 -9.99 -3.88
C PRO A 79 18.82 -8.99 -4.81
N LEU A 80 19.35 -7.77 -4.83
CA LEU A 80 18.90 -6.69 -5.69
C LEU A 80 19.12 -7.07 -7.15
N LYS A 81 18.05 -7.03 -7.95
CA LYS A 81 18.10 -7.27 -9.39
C LYS A 81 18.00 -5.94 -10.14
N ASN A 82 18.85 -5.75 -11.15
CA ASN A 82 18.89 -4.53 -11.96
C ASN A 82 18.23 -4.82 -13.29
N ILE A 83 17.17 -4.11 -13.63
CA ILE A 83 16.41 -4.33 -14.86
C ILE A 83 16.29 -3.03 -15.66
N SER A 84 15.88 -3.16 -16.90
CA SER A 84 15.46 -2.05 -17.78
C SER A 84 14.07 -2.31 -18.34
N ILE A 85 13.25 -1.27 -18.38
CA ILE A 85 11.86 -1.34 -18.85
C ILE A 85 11.69 -0.36 -20.00
N GLU A 86 10.96 -0.74 -21.03
CA GLU A 86 10.67 0.13 -22.17
C GLU A 86 9.93 1.41 -21.72
N TRP A 87 10.42 2.58 -22.15
CA TRP A 87 9.84 3.88 -21.79
C TRP A 87 8.40 4.02 -22.29
N GLY A 88 8.09 3.57 -23.51
CA GLY A 88 6.74 3.67 -24.09
C GLY A 88 5.66 3.05 -23.20
N ARG A 89 5.96 1.91 -22.57
CA ARG A 89 5.03 1.24 -21.65
C ARG A 89 4.82 2.02 -20.37
N ILE A 90 5.89 2.54 -19.78
CA ILE A 90 5.81 3.38 -18.58
C ILE A 90 5.05 4.67 -18.89
N ASN A 91 5.34 5.31 -20.02
CA ASN A 91 4.64 6.53 -20.45
C ASN A 91 3.13 6.30 -20.62
N GLY A 92 2.73 5.16 -21.21
CA GLY A 92 1.32 4.77 -21.30
C GLY A 92 0.66 4.55 -19.92
N LEU A 93 1.39 4.04 -18.93
CA LEU A 93 0.89 3.90 -17.56
C LEU A 93 0.73 5.25 -16.85
N ILE A 94 1.67 6.17 -17.06
CA ILE A 94 1.63 7.54 -16.49
C ILE A 94 0.44 8.29 -17.10
N SER A 95 0.33 8.29 -18.43
CA SER A 95 -0.74 8.98 -19.17
C SER A 95 -2.13 8.48 -18.77
N SER A 96 -2.27 7.16 -18.54
CA SER A 96 -3.55 6.57 -18.10
C SER A 96 -3.82 6.70 -16.59
N LYS A 97 -2.98 7.43 -15.84
CA LYS A 97 -3.03 7.54 -14.36
C LYS A 97 -3.00 6.17 -13.65
N LYS A 98 -2.48 5.16 -14.34
CA LYS A 98 -2.34 3.78 -13.85
C LYS A 98 -0.98 3.56 -13.17
N PHE A 99 -0.07 4.53 -13.21
CA PHE A 99 1.22 4.47 -12.55
C PHE A 99 1.18 5.20 -11.19
N TYR A 100 0.88 4.49 -10.12
CA TYR A 100 0.83 5.06 -8.77
C TYR A 100 1.55 4.17 -7.75
N LYS A 101 2.05 4.81 -6.69
CA LYS A 101 2.77 4.14 -5.60
C LYS A 101 1.92 3.01 -5.03
N GLU A 102 2.56 1.89 -4.70
CA GLU A 102 1.95 0.68 -4.15
C GLU A 102 1.18 -0.21 -5.11
N ARG A 103 1.00 0.20 -6.36
CA ARG A 103 0.43 -0.67 -7.40
C ARG A 103 1.33 -1.87 -7.67
N LYS A 104 0.75 -3.06 -7.78
CA LYS A 104 1.48 -4.25 -8.23
C LYS A 104 1.43 -4.39 -9.75
N PHE A 105 2.53 -4.91 -10.28
CA PHE A 105 2.72 -5.23 -11.69
C PHE A 105 3.31 -6.62 -11.80
N LEU A 106 2.93 -7.35 -12.85
CA LEU A 106 3.63 -8.58 -13.19
C LEU A 106 4.86 -8.23 -14.03
N LEU A 107 6.04 -8.38 -13.44
CA LEU A 107 7.32 -8.13 -14.08
C LEU A 107 7.78 -9.43 -14.74
N ASN A 108 7.85 -9.45 -16.07
CA ASN A 108 8.38 -10.56 -16.85
C ASN A 108 9.81 -10.23 -17.26
N ILE A 109 10.80 -10.91 -16.69
CA ILE A 109 12.23 -10.64 -16.88
C ILE A 109 12.81 -11.60 -17.91
N ASP A 110 13.24 -11.06 -19.05
CA ASP A 110 13.83 -11.79 -20.19
C ASP A 110 13.01 -13.03 -20.63
N ASP A 111 11.67 -13.00 -20.43
CA ASP A 111 10.75 -14.12 -20.67
C ASP A 111 11.06 -15.42 -19.89
N LYS A 112 11.92 -15.34 -18.87
CA LYS A 112 12.37 -16.48 -18.05
C LYS A 112 11.76 -16.48 -16.66
N GLU A 113 11.63 -15.31 -16.04
CA GLU A 113 11.21 -15.17 -14.65
C GLU A 113 10.04 -14.19 -14.55
N LYS A 114 8.93 -14.63 -13.94
CA LYS A 114 7.79 -13.76 -13.63
C LYS A 114 7.79 -13.45 -12.14
N ILE A 115 7.74 -12.17 -11.80
CA ILE A 115 7.74 -11.70 -10.41
C ILE A 115 6.65 -10.64 -10.26
N ILE A 116 5.93 -10.67 -9.14
CA ILE A 116 5.02 -9.56 -8.80
C ILE A 116 5.83 -8.46 -8.10
N GLY A 117 5.89 -7.30 -8.75
CA GLY A 117 6.58 -6.11 -8.25
C GLY A 117 5.60 -5.03 -7.82
N LYS A 118 5.62 -4.66 -6.54
CA LYS A 118 4.95 -3.47 -6.00
C LYS A 118 5.77 -2.21 -6.29
N LEU A 119 5.17 -1.21 -6.93
CA LEU A 119 5.86 0.06 -7.19
C LEU A 119 6.14 0.79 -5.88
N SER A 120 7.42 0.89 -5.52
CA SER A 120 7.86 1.52 -4.27
C SER A 120 8.17 3.01 -4.47
N HIS A 121 8.93 3.30 -5.53
CA HIS A 121 9.41 4.64 -5.83
C HIS A 121 9.62 4.81 -7.34
N ALA A 122 9.32 5.99 -7.85
CA ALA A 122 9.65 6.39 -9.22
C ALA A 122 10.18 7.82 -9.19
N GLN A 123 11.34 8.02 -9.82
CA GLN A 123 11.94 9.33 -10.00
C GLN A 123 11.57 9.83 -11.40
N LEU A 124 10.79 10.91 -11.47
CA LEU A 124 10.46 11.57 -12.73
C LEU A 124 11.36 12.79 -12.92
N HIS A 125 11.69 13.10 -14.17
CA HIS A 125 12.36 14.35 -14.52
C HIS A 125 11.39 15.52 -14.33
N PRO A 126 11.81 16.63 -13.70
CA PRO A 126 10.90 17.72 -13.34
C PRO A 126 10.24 18.42 -14.54
N ILE A 127 10.96 18.51 -15.66
CA ILE A 127 10.49 19.20 -16.87
C ILE A 127 9.81 18.24 -17.86
N THR A 128 10.53 17.22 -18.30
CA THR A 128 10.05 16.28 -19.33
C THR A 128 9.09 15.20 -18.82
N GLU A 129 8.89 15.12 -17.50
CA GLU A 129 8.12 14.05 -16.83
C GLU A 129 8.62 12.62 -17.13
N ARG A 130 9.79 12.50 -17.74
CA ARG A 130 10.37 11.21 -18.11
C ARG A 130 10.78 10.43 -16.86
N ALA A 131 10.45 9.14 -16.81
CA ALA A 131 10.90 8.30 -15.71
C ALA A 131 12.42 8.09 -15.80
N MET A 132 13.13 8.64 -14.82
CA MET A 132 14.58 8.56 -14.72
C MET A 132 15.04 7.27 -14.05
N PHE A 133 14.24 6.77 -13.11
CA PHE A 133 14.51 5.56 -12.34
C PHE A 133 13.22 5.00 -11.69
N ILE A 134 13.11 3.68 -11.58
CA ILE A 134 11.97 3.02 -10.92
C ILE A 134 12.47 1.94 -9.94
N LYS A 135 11.86 1.87 -8.76
CA LYS A 135 12.12 0.82 -7.76
C LYS A 135 10.86 0.01 -7.51
N PHE A 136 10.97 -1.31 -7.68
CA PHE A 136 9.97 -2.29 -7.30
C PHE A 136 10.38 -3.05 -6.04
N CYS A 137 9.39 -3.36 -5.20
CA CYS A 137 9.51 -4.31 -4.11
C CYS A 137 8.85 -5.63 -4.51
N ARG A 138 9.51 -6.77 -4.30
CA ARG A 138 8.91 -8.09 -4.53
C ARG A 138 7.72 -8.28 -3.59
N SER A 139 6.59 -8.72 -4.15
CA SER A 139 5.45 -9.26 -3.40
C SER A 139 5.67 -10.75 -3.15
N ALA A 140 5.08 -11.29 -2.10
CA ALA A 140 5.14 -12.72 -1.77
C ALA A 140 4.07 -13.55 -2.51
N GLU A 141 3.26 -12.91 -3.35
CA GLU A 141 2.18 -13.55 -4.11
C GLU A 141 2.71 -14.36 -5.30
N ASP A 142 1.97 -15.39 -5.68
CA ASP A 142 2.32 -16.24 -6.82
C ASP A 142 1.99 -15.55 -8.16
N PRO A 143 2.96 -15.48 -9.10
CA PRO A 143 2.79 -14.77 -10.37
C PRO A 143 1.75 -15.40 -11.31
N GLU A 144 1.44 -16.68 -11.16
CA GLU A 144 0.53 -17.42 -12.04
C GLU A 144 -0.95 -17.24 -11.66
N THR A 145 -1.24 -17.06 -10.38
CA THR A 145 -2.61 -16.92 -9.85
C THR A 145 -3.06 -15.47 -9.77
N PHE A 146 -2.12 -14.52 -9.77
CA PHE A 146 -2.41 -13.10 -9.59
C PHE A 146 -2.98 -12.48 -10.87
N LYS A 147 -4.31 -12.28 -10.93
CA LYS A 147 -5.04 -11.69 -12.08
C LYS A 147 -5.58 -10.28 -11.84
N SER A 148 -5.93 -9.95 -10.60
CA SER A 148 -6.49 -8.65 -10.23
C SER A 148 -6.03 -8.18 -8.87
N GLU A 149 -6.00 -6.88 -8.67
CA GLU A 149 -5.72 -6.25 -7.38
C GLU A 149 -6.88 -5.32 -6.99
N GLU A 150 -7.21 -5.28 -5.70
CA GLU A 150 -8.24 -4.39 -5.15
C GLU A 150 -7.78 -2.93 -5.19
N LEU A 151 -8.74 -2.02 -5.39
CA LEU A 151 -8.42 -0.59 -5.42
C LEU A 151 -7.94 -0.09 -4.05
N PRO A 152 -6.90 0.76 -4.00
CA PRO A 152 -6.27 1.17 -2.75
C PRO A 152 -7.17 1.98 -1.82
N HIS A 153 -8.24 2.61 -2.33
CA HIS A 153 -9.20 3.33 -1.48
C HIS A 153 -10.15 2.36 -0.75
N LEU A 154 -10.53 1.25 -1.38
CA LEU A 154 -11.35 0.22 -0.76
C LEU A 154 -10.58 -0.48 0.36
N THR A 155 -9.31 -0.81 0.13
CA THR A 155 -8.46 -1.40 1.17
C THR A 155 -8.27 -0.43 2.34
N ARG A 156 -8.12 0.88 2.08
CA ARG A 156 -8.06 1.91 3.14
C ARG A 156 -9.36 2.03 3.92
N GLU A 157 -10.51 2.03 3.25
CA GLU A 157 -11.83 2.10 3.89
C GLU A 157 -12.09 0.87 4.75
N ARG A 158 -11.83 -0.32 4.21
CA ARG A 158 -11.89 -1.59 4.93
C ARG A 158 -11.00 -1.59 6.18
N ASN A 159 -9.74 -1.23 6.03
CA ASN A 159 -8.79 -1.13 7.16
C ASN A 159 -9.26 -0.12 8.22
N ARG A 160 -9.91 0.98 7.80
CA ARG A 160 -10.48 1.97 8.73
C ARG A 160 -11.66 1.39 9.51
N ILE A 161 -12.57 0.68 8.83
CA ILE A 161 -13.72 0.02 9.44
C ILE A 161 -13.27 -1.08 10.41
N GLU A 162 -12.32 -1.93 9.98
CA GLU A 162 -11.76 -3.01 10.81
C GLU A 162 -11.10 -2.46 12.08
N LYS A 163 -10.27 -1.41 11.97
CA LYS A 163 -9.68 -0.74 13.16
C LYS A 163 -10.74 -0.18 14.09
N PHE A 164 -11.80 0.40 13.53
CA PHE A 164 -12.89 0.95 14.33
C PHE A 164 -13.68 -0.16 15.05
N GLN A 165 -13.94 -1.29 14.38
CA GLN A 165 -14.58 -2.46 14.97
C GLN A 165 -13.70 -3.09 16.06
N ALA A 166 -12.40 -3.26 15.81
CA ALA A 166 -11.44 -3.76 16.79
C ALA A 166 -11.41 -2.87 18.04
N GLY A 167 -11.40 -1.54 17.87
CA GLY A 167 -11.49 -0.59 18.98
C GLY A 167 -12.79 -0.72 19.79
N ARG A 168 -13.92 -1.03 19.14
CA ARG A 168 -15.19 -1.31 19.83
C ARG A 168 -15.15 -2.61 20.61
N VAL A 169 -14.57 -3.67 20.06
CA VAL A 169 -14.43 -4.97 20.73
C VAL A 169 -13.56 -4.84 21.97
N ILE A 170 -12.41 -4.18 21.86
CA ILE A 170 -11.50 -3.91 23.00
C ILE A 170 -12.23 -3.09 24.08
N ARG A 171 -12.98 -2.05 23.68
CA ARG A 171 -13.75 -1.24 24.62
C ARG A 171 -14.83 -2.05 25.33
N ARG A 172 -15.53 -2.96 24.63
CA ARG A 172 -16.50 -3.88 25.23
C ARG A 172 -15.83 -4.83 26.22
N ALA A 173 -14.74 -5.48 25.82
CA ALA A 173 -13.97 -6.37 26.69
C ALA A 173 -13.51 -5.65 27.98
N LYS A 174 -13.06 -4.39 27.88
CA LYS A 174 -12.70 -3.58 29.06
C LYS A 174 -13.90 -3.32 29.99
N VAL A 175 -15.07 -3.02 29.43
CA VAL A 175 -16.30 -2.81 30.20
C VAL A 175 -16.74 -4.11 30.88
N ASP A 176 -16.60 -5.25 30.21
CA ASP A 176 -16.97 -6.54 30.77
C ASP A 176 -16.01 -6.99 31.87
N LEU A 177 -14.71 -6.73 31.74
CA LEU A 177 -13.73 -6.94 32.81
C LEU A 177 -14.02 -6.08 34.06
N GLN A 178 -14.53 -4.86 33.90
CA GLN A 178 -14.92 -4.00 35.03
C GLN A 178 -16.16 -4.48 35.79
N LYS A 179 -17.00 -5.31 35.16
CA LYS A 179 -18.18 -5.91 35.80
C LYS A 179 -17.84 -7.17 36.60
N ILE A 180 -16.63 -7.71 36.43
CA ILE A 180 -16.18 -8.85 37.22
C ILE A 180 -16.00 -8.36 38.66
N ASP A 181 -16.86 -8.83 39.53
CA ASP A 181 -16.80 -8.50 40.95
C ASP A 181 -15.60 -9.20 41.60
N LEU A 182 -14.52 -8.46 41.80
CA LEU A 182 -13.31 -8.94 42.49
C LEU A 182 -13.53 -9.14 43.99
N SER A 183 -14.73 -8.83 44.51
CA SER A 183 -15.07 -8.98 45.93
C SER A 183 -15.55 -10.38 46.32
N PHE A 184 -15.57 -11.35 45.40
CA PHE A 184 -15.88 -12.74 45.72
C PHE A 184 -14.79 -13.35 46.63
N LYS A 185 -14.89 -13.08 47.93
CA LYS A 185 -14.29 -13.89 48.97
C LYS A 185 -15.15 -15.14 49.07
N PRO A 186 -14.65 -16.34 48.73
CA PRO A 186 -15.39 -17.55 49.05
C PRO A 186 -15.66 -17.51 50.55
N ALA A 187 -16.94 -17.53 50.94
CA ALA A 187 -17.34 -17.64 52.33
C ALA A 187 -17.03 -19.08 52.78
N ILE A 188 -15.76 -19.37 52.98
CA ILE A 188 -15.33 -20.61 53.61
C ILE A 188 -15.84 -20.52 55.04
N LYS A 189 -16.88 -21.28 55.37
CA LYS A 189 -17.31 -21.38 56.77
C LYS A 189 -16.15 -22.00 57.54
N LYS A 190 -15.82 -21.46 58.72
CA LYS A 190 -14.81 -22.07 59.61
C LYS A 190 -15.12 -23.55 59.93
N SER A 191 -16.38 -23.97 59.79
CA SER A 191 -16.81 -25.36 59.91
C SER A 191 -16.27 -26.28 58.82
N ASP A 192 -16.06 -25.77 57.61
CA ASP A 192 -15.63 -26.58 56.47
C ASP A 192 -14.10 -26.76 56.51
N LEU A 193 -13.37 -25.76 57.01
CA LEU A 193 -11.92 -25.85 57.29
C LEU A 193 -11.55 -26.80 58.44
N LEU A 194 -12.50 -27.12 59.31
CA LEU A 194 -12.30 -28.04 60.43
C LEU A 194 -12.57 -29.50 60.05
N LYS A 195 -13.38 -29.75 59.01
CA LYS A 195 -13.63 -31.12 58.50
C LYS A 195 -12.40 -31.69 57.79
N ASP A 196 -11.67 -30.87 57.04
CA ASP A 196 -10.43 -31.27 56.35
C ASP A 196 -9.22 -31.45 57.29
N ARG A 197 -9.37 -31.23 58.61
CA ARG A 197 -8.31 -31.46 59.62
C ARG A 197 -8.58 -32.66 60.53
N LEU A 198 -9.74 -33.31 60.39
CA LEU A 198 -10.17 -34.43 61.24
C LEU A 198 -10.37 -35.73 60.44
N GLU A 199 -10.04 -35.75 59.15
CA GLU A 199 -9.80 -36.93 58.31
C GLU A 199 -8.30 -37.04 58.01
#